data_AF-A0A3L7MRS4-F1
#
_entry.id   AF-A0A3L7MRS4-F1
#
_cell.length_a   1.000
_cell.length_b   1.000
_cell.length_c   1.000
_cell.angle_alpha   90.00
_cell.angle_beta   90.00
_cell.angle_gamma   90.00
#
_symmetry.space_group_name_H-M   'P 1'
#
loop_
_entity.id
_entity.type
_entity.pdbx_description
1 polymer ?
#
loop_
_entity_poly.entity_id
_entity_poly.type
_entity_poly.pdbx_seq_one_letter_code
_entity_poly.pdbx_strand_id
1 'polypeptide(L)'
;MQVERAVKQAFVAACTCLALGGLGFRLAMSQLNVFLQKESVPLRSPIDELPSMLGGWKQVGKDQQLSDAVIEELGTKNYLDRAYVFQNDPTRGMLQVHVAYYTGMIDTVPHIPERCWGAAGLVMFGEPQERAPKLDQSSFNLKSGPLQPGTGLRYPQATVKELVTRKDATVNLPLGDMKMTVSIFQDPKN
;
A
#
# COMPACT_ATOMS: atom_id res chain seq x y z
N MET A 1 -32.98 44.35 -7.43
CA MET A 1 -31.86 43.82 -8.23
C MET A 1 -32.43 43.02 -9.39
N GLN A 2 -32.51 43.59 -10.59
CA GLN A 2 -33.02 42.87 -11.76
C GLN A 2 -31.86 42.23 -12.51
N VAL A 3 -31.85 40.91 -12.57
CA VAL A 3 -30.83 40.15 -13.30
C VAL A 3 -31.09 40.27 -14.80
N GLU A 4 -30.10 40.73 -15.55
CA GLU A 4 -30.18 40.89 -17.01
C GLU A 4 -30.59 39.58 -17.71
N ARG A 5 -31.35 39.71 -18.80
CA ARG A 5 -31.88 38.57 -19.56
C ARG A 5 -30.78 37.65 -20.08
N ALA A 6 -29.65 38.22 -20.50
CA ALA A 6 -28.47 37.48 -20.95
C ALA A 6 -27.88 36.61 -19.83
N VAL A 7 -27.80 37.13 -18.60
CA VAL A 7 -27.30 36.38 -17.43
C VAL A 7 -28.23 35.22 -17.09
N LYS A 8 -29.56 35.42 -17.16
CA LYS A 8 -30.53 34.33 -16.98
C LYS A 8 -30.39 33.25 -18.05
N GLN A 9 -30.18 33.62 -19.31
CA GLN A 9 -29.98 32.68 -20.41
C GLN A 9 -28.69 31.87 -20.23
N ALA A 10 -27.58 32.52 -19.88
CA ALA A 10 -26.31 31.86 -19.60
C ALA A 10 -26.43 30.90 -18.42
N PHE A 11 -27.13 31.30 -17.35
CA PHE A 11 -27.37 30.46 -16.18
C PHE A 11 -28.18 29.20 -16.53
N VAL A 12 -29.28 29.37 -17.27
CA VAL A 12 -30.11 28.23 -17.72
C VAL A 12 -29.31 27.30 -18.63
N ALA A 13 -28.50 27.84 -19.55
CA ALA A 13 -27.64 27.05 -20.41
C ALA A 13 -26.61 26.23 -19.60
N ALA A 14 -25.96 26.85 -18.61
CA ALA A 14 -25.02 26.17 -17.73
C ALA A 14 -25.68 25.07 -16.89
N CYS A 15 -26.83 25.36 -16.27
CA CYS A 15 -27.60 24.36 -15.52
C CYS A 15 -28.05 23.19 -16.40
N THR A 16 -28.49 23.49 -17.63
CA THR A 16 -28.90 22.46 -18.59
C THR A 16 -27.71 21.60 -19.02
N CYS A 17 -26.56 22.22 -19.29
CA CYS A 17 -25.33 21.50 -19.64
C CYS A 17 -24.86 20.59 -18.51
N LEU A 18 -24.87 21.05 -17.26
CA LEU A 18 -24.55 20.25 -16.09
C LEU A 18 -25.54 19.10 -15.88
N ALA A 19 -26.84 19.36 -16.01
CA ALA A 19 -27.87 18.33 -15.87
C ALA A 19 -27.74 17.25 -16.95
N LEU A 20 -27.62 17.65 -18.22
CA LEU A 20 -27.43 16.74 -19.34
C LEU A 20 -26.11 15.97 -19.25
N GLY A 21 -25.02 16.62 -18.87
CA GLY A 21 -23.73 15.97 -18.66
C GLY A 21 -23.78 14.94 -17.54
N GLY A 22 -24.33 15.29 -16.37
CA GLY A 22 -24.43 14.40 -15.22
C GLY A 22 -25.36 13.20 -15.46
N LEU A 23 -26.56 13.43 -15.99
CA LEU A 23 -27.51 12.37 -16.35
C LEU A 23 -26.98 11.50 -17.49
N GLY A 24 -26.46 12.13 -18.54
CA GLY A 24 -25.90 11.45 -19.71
C GLY A 24 -24.72 10.56 -19.35
N PHE A 25 -23.79 11.06 -18.52
CA PHE A 25 -22.66 10.27 -18.05
C PHE A 25 -23.10 9.08 -17.19
N ARG A 26 -24.05 9.30 -16.26
CA ARG A 26 -24.56 8.21 -15.40
C ARG A 26 -25.28 7.13 -16.22
N LEU A 27 -26.10 7.52 -17.18
CA LEU A 27 -26.77 6.59 -18.10
C LEU A 27 -25.77 5.85 -18.98
N ALA A 28 -24.79 6.57 -19.55
CA ALA A 28 -23.73 5.97 -20.36
C ALA A 28 -22.92 4.94 -19.57
N MET A 29 -22.48 5.27 -18.36
CA MET A 29 -21.77 4.33 -17.48
C MET A 29 -22.61 3.09 -17.14
N SER A 30 -23.92 3.26 -16.90
CA SER A 30 -24.82 2.13 -16.61
C SER A 30 -25.09 1.22 -17.80
N GLN A 31 -25.18 1.79 -19.01
CA GLN A 31 -25.47 1.04 -20.24
C GLN A 31 -24.22 0.35 -20.80
N LEU A 32 -23.07 1.03 -20.71
CA LEU A 32 -21.80 0.53 -21.24
C LEU A 32 -21.15 -0.50 -20.33
N ASN A 33 -21.65 -0.70 -19.09
CA ASN A 33 -21.04 -1.56 -18.07
C ASN A 33 -19.53 -1.30 -17.90
N VAL A 34 -19.08 -0.06 -18.14
CA VAL A 34 -17.69 0.32 -18.01
C VAL A 34 -17.46 0.68 -16.55
N PHE A 35 -17.04 -0.31 -15.77
CA PHE A 35 -16.49 -0.11 -14.44
C PHE A 35 -15.04 -0.55 -14.44
N LEU A 36 -14.18 0.26 -13.83
CA LEU A 36 -12.78 -0.10 -13.58
C LEU A 36 -12.76 -1.18 -12.50
N GLN A 37 -12.86 -2.44 -12.88
CA GLN A 37 -12.73 -3.54 -11.95
C GLN A 37 -11.24 -3.83 -11.73
N LYS A 38 -10.74 -3.51 -10.54
CA LYS A 38 -9.43 -4.00 -10.12
C LYS A 38 -9.59 -5.43 -9.66
N GLU A 39 -9.12 -6.38 -10.46
CA GLU A 39 -9.10 -7.79 -10.05
C GLU A 39 -8.26 -7.96 -8.78
N SER A 40 -8.72 -8.85 -7.90
CA SER A 40 -7.97 -9.21 -6.71
C SER A 40 -6.73 -10.00 -7.11
N VAL A 41 -5.57 -9.54 -6.64
CA VAL A 41 -4.35 -10.33 -6.63
C VAL A 41 -4.34 -11.14 -5.33
N PRO A 42 -4.38 -12.48 -5.37
CA PRO A 42 -4.29 -13.28 -4.17
C PRO A 42 -2.87 -13.24 -3.59
N LEU A 43 -2.77 -13.40 -2.28
CA LEU A 43 -1.49 -13.64 -1.61
C LEU A 43 -0.88 -14.96 -2.11
N ARG A 44 0.43 -14.97 -2.35
CA ARG A 44 1.17 -16.20 -2.70
C ARG A 44 1.37 -17.10 -1.49
N SER A 45 1.58 -16.48 -0.34
CA SER A 45 1.73 -17.13 0.97
C SER A 45 0.99 -16.31 2.02
N PRO A 46 0.49 -16.94 3.10
CA PRO A 46 0.03 -16.26 4.30
C PRO A 46 1.07 -15.26 4.86
N ILE A 47 0.62 -14.12 5.38
CA ILE A 47 1.51 -13.04 5.88
C ILE A 47 2.22 -13.45 7.18
N ASP A 48 1.62 -14.36 7.95
CA ASP A 48 2.19 -14.91 9.19
C ASP A 48 3.43 -15.79 8.96
N GLU A 49 3.71 -16.19 7.71
CA GLU A 49 4.97 -16.85 7.29
C GLU A 49 6.21 -15.95 7.43
N LEU A 50 6.06 -14.65 7.71
CA LEU A 50 7.18 -13.79 8.07
C LEU A 50 8.03 -14.49 9.15
N PRO A 51 9.36 -14.56 9.01
CA PRO A 51 10.18 -15.37 9.90
C PRO A 51 10.22 -14.76 11.30
N SER A 52 10.24 -15.62 12.33
CA SER A 52 10.37 -15.17 13.72
C SER A 52 11.76 -14.65 14.08
N MET A 53 12.74 -14.80 13.18
CA MET A 53 14.08 -14.25 13.31
C MET A 53 14.50 -13.51 12.05
N LEU A 54 15.04 -12.30 12.22
CA LEU A 54 15.54 -11.43 11.16
C LEU A 54 16.97 -11.01 11.54
N GLY A 55 17.95 -11.83 11.19
CA GLY A 55 19.33 -11.63 11.64
C GLY A 55 19.42 -11.65 13.17
N GLY A 56 19.84 -10.54 13.78
CA GLY A 56 19.91 -10.39 15.25
C GLY A 56 18.56 -10.10 15.94
N TRP A 57 17.49 -9.89 15.18
CA TRP A 57 16.16 -9.58 15.71
C TRP A 57 15.36 -10.85 15.92
N LYS A 58 14.73 -10.99 17.09
CA LYS A 58 13.87 -12.14 17.42
C LYS A 58 12.48 -11.64 17.80
N GLN A 59 11.45 -12.32 17.29
CA GLN A 59 10.06 -12.07 17.64
C GLN A 59 9.84 -12.21 19.15
N VAL A 60 9.06 -11.29 19.71
CA VAL A 60 8.64 -11.32 21.11
C VAL A 60 7.12 -11.36 21.19
N GLY A 61 6.61 -12.29 21.99
CA GLY A 61 5.18 -12.49 22.16
C GLY A 61 4.51 -13.11 20.93
N LYS A 62 3.17 -13.05 20.92
CA LYS A 62 2.34 -13.45 19.78
C LYS A 62 2.07 -12.23 18.90
N ASP A 63 1.66 -12.48 17.67
CA ASP A 63 1.20 -11.43 16.77
C ASP A 63 -0.02 -10.73 17.38
N GLN A 64 -0.03 -9.40 17.30
CA GLN A 64 -1.09 -8.59 17.91
C GLN A 64 -2.36 -8.74 17.07
N GLN A 65 -3.47 -9.02 17.76
CA GLN A 65 -4.79 -9.02 17.12
C GLN A 65 -5.40 -7.63 17.26
N LEU A 66 -5.80 -7.07 16.12
CA LEU A 66 -6.52 -5.81 16.06
C LEU A 66 -8.00 -6.06 16.38
N SER A 67 -8.64 -5.09 17.04
CA SER A 67 -10.08 -5.12 17.29
C SER A 67 -10.86 -5.03 15.98
N ASP A 68 -12.09 -5.56 15.94
CA ASP A 68 -12.95 -5.54 14.75
C ASP A 68 -13.14 -4.13 14.16
N ALA A 69 -13.31 -3.11 15.02
CA ALA A 69 -13.42 -1.71 14.58
C ALA A 69 -12.16 -1.22 13.84
N VAL A 70 -10.96 -1.61 14.32
CA VAL A 70 -9.70 -1.27 13.65
C VAL A 70 -9.54 -2.05 12.35
N ILE A 71 -9.98 -3.31 12.30
CA ILE A 71 -9.94 -4.12 11.07
C ILE A 71 -10.87 -3.54 9.99
N GLU A 72 -12.04 -3.04 10.39
CA GLU A 72 -12.99 -2.35 9.51
C GLU A 72 -12.36 -1.08 8.91
N GLU A 73 -11.77 -0.23 9.74
CA GLU A 73 -11.07 0.98 9.31
C GLU A 73 -9.80 0.69 8.47
N LEU A 74 -9.09 -0.39 8.80
CA LEU A 74 -7.95 -0.87 8.02
C LEU A 74 -8.39 -1.36 6.64
N GLY A 75 -9.66 -1.74 6.45
CA GLY A 75 -10.21 -2.17 5.15
C GLY A 75 -9.64 -3.48 4.63
N THR A 76 -8.88 -4.24 5.44
CA THR A 76 -8.39 -5.57 5.09
C THR A 76 -8.25 -6.47 6.31
N LYS A 77 -8.57 -7.76 6.12
CA LYS A 77 -8.33 -8.82 7.11
C LYS A 77 -6.96 -9.47 6.95
N ASN A 78 -6.25 -9.16 5.87
CA ASN A 78 -4.90 -9.65 5.62
C ASN A 78 -3.90 -8.68 6.23
N TYR A 79 -3.62 -8.85 7.52
CA TYR A 79 -2.66 -8.02 8.24
C TYR A 79 -1.75 -8.84 9.15
N LEU A 80 -0.63 -8.23 9.55
CA LEU A 80 0.27 -8.73 10.57
C LEU A 80 0.80 -7.56 11.39
N ASP A 81 0.71 -7.67 12.72
CA ASP A 81 1.38 -6.80 13.67
C ASP A 81 2.31 -7.61 14.58
N ARG A 82 3.62 -7.42 14.42
CA ARG A 82 4.63 -8.21 15.12
C ARG A 82 5.75 -7.34 15.70
N ALA A 83 6.13 -7.65 16.93
CA ALA A 83 7.25 -7.03 17.62
C ALA A 83 8.50 -7.94 17.57
N TYR A 84 9.66 -7.32 17.37
CA TYR A 84 10.97 -7.95 17.50
C TYR A 84 11.85 -7.16 18.47
N VAL A 85 12.75 -7.85 19.16
CA VAL A 85 13.82 -7.24 19.97
C VAL A 85 15.18 -7.67 19.47
N PHE A 86 16.16 -6.79 19.59
CA PHE A 86 17.51 -7.07 19.16
C PHE A 86 18.26 -7.91 20.20
N GLN A 87 18.79 -9.07 19.81
CA GLN A 87 19.57 -9.97 20.66
C GLN A 87 18.90 -10.30 22.01
N ASN A 88 17.57 -10.46 22.01
CA ASN A 88 16.75 -10.73 23.21
C ASN A 88 16.76 -9.61 24.27
N ASP A 89 17.18 -8.39 23.93
CA ASP A 89 17.26 -7.26 24.85
C ASP A 89 16.47 -6.06 24.31
N PRO A 90 15.32 -5.70 24.92
CA PRO A 90 14.50 -4.58 24.46
C PRO A 90 15.20 -3.23 24.63
N THR A 91 16.16 -3.10 25.54
CA THR A 91 16.89 -1.84 25.76
C THR A 91 17.85 -1.52 24.62
N ARG A 92 18.24 -2.53 23.84
CA ARG A 92 19.12 -2.40 22.68
C ARG A 92 18.38 -2.09 21.39
N GLY A 93 17.05 -2.22 21.40
CA GLY A 93 16.20 -1.86 20.28
C GLY A 93 14.94 -2.72 20.20
N MET A 94 13.85 -2.06 19.84
CA MET A 94 12.58 -2.70 19.49
C MET A 94 12.21 -2.34 18.06
N LEU A 95 11.66 -3.30 17.33
CA LEU A 95 11.15 -3.13 15.98
C LEU A 95 9.71 -3.61 15.94
N GLN A 96 8.78 -2.72 15.60
CA GLN A 96 7.40 -3.06 15.31
C GLN A 96 7.23 -3.15 13.79
N VAL A 97 6.75 -4.29 13.31
CA VAL A 97 6.44 -4.54 11.90
C VAL A 97 4.94 -4.63 11.75
N HIS A 98 4.38 -3.70 10.95
CA HIS A 98 3.00 -3.73 10.51
C HIS A 98 2.96 -4.01 9.01
N VAL A 99 2.18 -4.99 8.58
CA VAL A 99 1.93 -5.31 7.17
C VAL A 99 0.44 -5.39 6.96
N ALA A 100 -0.08 -4.68 5.96
CA ALA A 100 -1.47 -4.77 5.53
C ALA A 100 -1.51 -4.99 4.01
N TYR A 101 -2.24 -6.01 3.56
CA TYR A 101 -2.35 -6.35 2.15
C TYR A 101 -3.74 -6.05 1.61
N TYR A 102 -3.79 -5.18 0.60
CA TYR A 102 -5.01 -4.71 -0.01
C TYR A 102 -5.19 -5.33 -1.40
N THR A 103 -6.36 -5.92 -1.63
CA THR A 103 -6.67 -6.59 -2.90
C THR A 103 -8.13 -6.44 -3.26
N GLY A 104 -8.45 -6.31 -4.55
CA GLY A 104 -9.82 -6.28 -5.05
C GLY A 104 -10.63 -4.99 -4.82
N MET A 105 -10.03 -3.95 -4.26
CA MET A 105 -10.68 -2.64 -4.06
C MET A 105 -10.02 -1.55 -4.91
N ILE A 106 -10.84 -0.71 -5.54
CA ILE A 106 -10.40 0.41 -6.40
C ILE A 106 -9.82 1.54 -5.56
N ASP A 107 -10.35 1.73 -4.35
CA ASP A 107 -10.19 2.94 -3.55
C ASP A 107 -9.55 2.65 -2.19
N THR A 108 -8.26 2.33 -2.22
CA THR A 108 -7.49 2.14 -0.99
C THR A 108 -6.66 3.38 -0.77
N VAL A 109 -7.18 4.31 0.03
CA VAL A 109 -6.41 5.47 0.49
C VAL A 109 -5.19 4.91 1.23
N PRO A 110 -3.95 5.16 0.75
CA PRO A 110 -2.78 4.61 1.39
C PRO A 110 -2.61 5.23 2.78
N HIS A 111 -2.41 4.39 3.80
CA HIS A 111 -1.94 4.83 5.11
C HIS A 111 -0.50 5.33 4.99
N ILE A 112 -0.34 6.61 4.73
CA ILE A 112 0.98 7.24 4.70
C ILE A 112 1.33 7.72 6.12
N PRO A 113 2.49 7.31 6.69
CA PRO A 113 2.85 7.62 8.07
C PRO A 113 2.74 9.11 8.42
N GLU A 114 3.07 9.97 7.47
CA GLU A 114 3.06 11.43 7.61
C GLU A 114 1.69 11.98 8.01
N ARG A 115 0.59 11.35 7.58
CA ARG A 115 -0.77 11.74 7.95
C ARG A 115 -1.24 11.00 9.19
N CYS A 116 -1.03 9.69 9.24
CA CYS A 116 -1.58 8.84 10.29
C CYS A 116 -0.90 9.07 11.65
N TRP A 117 0.42 9.27 11.68
CA TRP A 117 1.17 9.49 12.93
C TRP A 117 0.96 10.91 13.46
N GLY A 118 0.82 11.89 12.57
CA GLY A 118 0.40 13.25 12.93
C GLY A 118 -0.98 13.27 13.59
N ALA A 119 -1.95 12.55 13.01
CA ALA A 119 -3.29 12.42 13.59
C ALA A 119 -3.28 11.68 14.95
N ALA A 120 -2.31 10.78 15.17
CA ALA A 120 -2.08 10.13 16.46
C ALA A 120 -1.40 11.02 17.51
N GLY A 121 -1.08 12.28 17.17
CA GLY A 121 -0.51 13.27 18.09
C GLY A 121 1.01 13.34 18.10
N LEU A 122 1.70 12.65 17.18
CA LEU A 122 3.14 12.72 17.04
C LEU A 122 3.56 13.85 16.10
N VAL A 123 4.72 14.44 16.35
CA VAL A 123 5.28 15.50 15.51
C VAL A 123 6.41 14.94 14.68
N MET A 124 6.38 15.18 13.37
CA MET A 124 7.46 14.75 12.47
C MET A 124 8.71 15.58 12.75
N PHE A 125 9.85 14.90 12.90
CA PHE A 125 11.14 15.52 13.11
C PHE A 125 11.94 15.51 11.80
N GLY A 126 12.10 16.70 11.21
CA GLY A 126 12.74 16.87 9.91
C GLY A 126 11.86 16.41 8.75
N GLU A 127 12.45 16.40 7.56
CA GLU A 127 11.78 15.99 6.33
C GLU A 127 11.93 14.48 6.07
N PRO A 128 10.91 13.81 5.50
CA PRO A 128 11.03 12.43 5.03
C PRO A 128 12.19 12.25 4.06
N GLN A 129 12.95 11.17 4.22
CA GLN A 129 14.12 10.88 3.39
C GLN A 129 13.90 9.62 2.58
N GLU A 130 14.04 9.71 1.27
CA GLU A 130 14.16 8.53 0.42
C GLU A 130 15.54 7.88 0.61
N ARG A 131 15.54 6.58 0.92
CA ARG A 131 16.74 5.76 1.06
C ARG A 131 16.62 4.56 0.14
N ALA A 132 17.67 4.27 -0.62
CA ALA A 132 17.77 3.01 -1.34
C ALA A 132 18.08 1.89 -0.34
N PRO A 133 17.26 0.83 -0.25
CA PRO A 133 17.55 -0.30 0.62
C PRO A 133 18.78 -1.06 0.08
N LYS A 134 19.70 -1.42 0.97
CA LYS A 134 20.84 -2.28 0.63
C LYS A 134 20.37 -3.72 0.54
N LEU A 135 19.89 -4.11 -0.64
CA LEU A 135 19.43 -5.46 -0.93
C LEU A 135 20.51 -6.23 -1.67
N ASP A 136 20.72 -7.48 -1.27
CA ASP A 136 21.49 -8.42 -2.09
C ASP A 136 20.63 -8.83 -3.30
N GLN A 137 21.08 -8.43 -4.48
CA GLN A 137 20.41 -8.70 -5.76
C GLN A 137 21.18 -9.73 -6.59
N SER A 138 22.21 -10.37 -6.03
CA SER A 138 23.08 -11.31 -6.76
C SER A 138 22.32 -12.51 -7.35
N SER A 139 21.21 -12.90 -6.73
CA SER A 139 20.34 -14.00 -7.17
C SER A 139 19.31 -13.59 -8.23
N PHE A 140 19.27 -12.32 -8.64
CA PHE A 140 18.25 -11.81 -9.55
C PHE A 140 18.63 -12.08 -11.01
N ASN A 141 17.80 -12.86 -11.69
CA ASN A 141 17.88 -13.05 -13.12
C ASN A 141 17.09 -11.95 -13.86
N LEU A 142 17.81 -10.96 -14.38
CA LEU A 142 17.24 -9.83 -15.12
C LEU A 142 16.69 -10.21 -16.51
N LYS A 143 16.93 -11.43 -16.99
CA LYS A 143 16.66 -11.84 -18.39
C LYS A 143 15.54 -12.86 -18.54
N SER A 144 15.00 -13.44 -17.46
CA SER A 144 14.12 -14.61 -17.56
C SER A 144 12.63 -14.37 -17.30
N GLY A 145 12.22 -13.22 -16.75
CA GLY A 145 10.80 -12.98 -16.43
C GLY A 145 9.91 -12.59 -17.62
N PRO A 146 8.60 -12.38 -17.39
CA PRO A 146 7.69 -11.91 -18.42
C PRO A 146 7.98 -10.45 -18.82
N LEU A 147 7.57 -10.08 -20.03
CA LEU A 147 7.63 -8.70 -20.51
C LEU A 147 6.43 -7.92 -19.96
N GLN A 148 6.68 -6.72 -19.45
CA GLN A 148 5.63 -5.77 -19.10
C GLN A 148 5.03 -5.19 -20.38
N PRO A 149 3.71 -5.32 -20.64
CA PRO A 149 3.11 -4.93 -21.92
C PRO A 149 3.29 -3.45 -22.29
N GLY A 150 3.32 -2.56 -21.30
CA GLY A 150 3.40 -1.11 -21.53
C GLY A 150 4.80 -0.58 -21.83
N THR A 151 5.85 -1.17 -21.27
CA THR A 151 7.23 -0.65 -21.37
C THR A 151 8.15 -1.56 -22.19
N GLY A 152 7.77 -2.82 -22.41
CA GLY A 152 8.64 -3.83 -23.01
C GLY A 152 9.81 -4.26 -22.11
N LEU A 153 9.88 -3.76 -20.87
CA LEU A 153 10.89 -4.18 -19.89
C LEU A 153 10.53 -5.55 -19.32
N ARG A 154 11.55 -6.32 -18.98
CA ARG A 154 11.40 -7.67 -18.43
C ARG A 154 11.46 -7.64 -16.91
N TYR A 155 10.44 -8.18 -16.26
CA TYR A 155 10.49 -8.33 -14.79
C TYR A 155 11.66 -9.24 -14.41
N PRO A 156 12.55 -8.83 -13.50
CA PRO A 156 13.55 -9.73 -12.96
C PRO A 156 12.91 -10.92 -12.25
N GLN A 157 13.59 -12.05 -12.21
CA GLN A 157 13.16 -13.21 -11.45
C GLN A 157 14.20 -13.61 -10.42
N ALA A 158 13.73 -14.16 -9.30
CA ALA A 158 14.59 -14.87 -8.36
C ALA A 158 13.97 -16.22 -8.04
N THR A 159 14.81 -17.20 -7.76
CA THR A 159 14.38 -18.48 -7.17
C THR A 159 14.43 -18.32 -5.66
N VAL A 160 13.29 -18.50 -5.01
CA VAL A 160 13.17 -18.49 -3.55
C VAL A 160 12.72 -19.86 -3.08
N LYS A 161 13.14 -20.24 -1.88
CA LYS A 161 12.68 -21.47 -1.26
C LYS A 161 11.46 -21.16 -0.42
N GLU A 162 10.32 -21.76 -0.75
CA GLU A 162 9.11 -21.61 0.06
C GLU A 162 9.36 -22.13 1.48
N LEU A 163 8.92 -21.38 2.49
CA LEU A 163 9.19 -21.69 3.89
C LEU A 163 8.46 -22.96 4.35
N VAL A 164 7.22 -23.15 3.89
CA VAL A 164 6.36 -24.28 4.26
C VAL A 164 6.69 -25.52 3.43
N THR A 165 6.62 -25.42 2.10
CA THR A 165 6.79 -26.60 1.22
C THR A 165 8.26 -26.99 1.02
N ARG A 166 9.19 -26.09 1.32
CA ARG A 166 10.64 -26.21 1.04
C ARG A 166 10.98 -26.44 -0.42
N LYS A 167 10.02 -26.23 -1.34
CA LYS A 167 10.23 -26.29 -2.78
C LYS A 167 10.78 -24.97 -3.28
N ASP A 168 11.51 -25.05 -4.38
CA ASP A 168 11.97 -23.89 -5.09
C ASP A 168 10.80 -23.29 -5.89
N ALA A 169 10.59 -21.99 -5.73
CA ALA A 169 9.57 -21.22 -6.41
C ALA A 169 10.20 -20.02 -7.11
N THR A 170 9.77 -19.77 -8.35
CA THR A 170 10.22 -18.60 -9.12
C THR A 170 9.31 -17.42 -8.82
N VAL A 171 9.89 -16.30 -8.38
CA VAL A 171 9.15 -15.06 -8.13
C VAL A 171 9.58 -13.97 -9.10
N ASN A 172 8.60 -13.27 -9.69
CA ASN A 172 8.83 -12.05 -10.45
C ASN A 172 8.97 -10.88 -9.47
N LEU A 173 10.01 -10.07 -9.68
CA LEU A 173 10.37 -8.90 -8.88
C LEU A 173 9.92 -7.62 -9.58
N PRO A 174 9.68 -6.52 -8.86
CA PRO A 174 9.27 -5.25 -9.45
C PRO A 174 10.33 -4.68 -10.38
N LEU A 175 9.89 -3.85 -11.34
CA LEU A 175 10.74 -3.06 -12.22
C LEU A 175 11.11 -1.73 -11.54
N GLY A 176 12.31 -1.23 -11.85
CA GLY A 176 12.80 0.06 -11.38
C GLY A 176 13.55 0.00 -10.06
N ASP A 177 14.00 1.17 -9.62
CA ASP A 177 14.77 1.29 -8.38
C ASP A 177 13.86 1.12 -7.16
N MET A 178 14.27 0.23 -6.25
CA MET A 178 13.62 0.10 -4.96
C MET A 178 14.01 1.28 -4.07
N LYS A 179 13.01 1.91 -3.47
CA LYS A 179 13.17 3.04 -2.55
C LYS A 179 12.36 2.79 -1.30
N MET A 180 12.85 3.29 -0.17
CA MET A 180 12.18 3.27 1.11
C MET A 180 12.15 4.71 1.66
N THR A 181 10.97 5.17 2.03
CA THR A 181 10.82 6.45 2.73
C THR A 181 11.05 6.24 4.23
N VAL A 182 11.94 7.04 4.81
CA VAL A 182 12.22 7.04 6.25
C VAL A 182 11.76 8.37 6.82
N SER A 183 10.84 8.30 7.77
CA SER A 183 10.27 9.44 8.47
C SER A 183 10.47 9.23 9.97
N ILE A 184 10.86 10.29 10.68
CA ILE A 184 11.11 10.25 12.13
C ILE A 184 10.00 11.06 12.80
N PHE A 185 9.44 10.51 13.87
CA PHE A 185 8.41 11.17 14.66
C PHE A 185 8.81 11.20 16.13
N GLN A 186 8.43 12.26 16.82
CA GLN A 186 8.65 12.44 18.25
C GLN A 186 7.32 12.74 18.93
N ASP A 187 7.11 12.18 20.12
CA ASP A 187 6.03 12.61 21.00
C ASP A 187 6.41 13.98 21.57
N PRO A 188 5.63 15.05 21.34
CA PRO A 188 5.96 16.38 21.84
C PRO A 188 6.08 16.46 23.38
N LYS A 189 5.65 15.42 24.11
CA LYS A 189 5.74 15.35 25.57
C LYS A 189 7.06 14.74 26.07
N ASN A 190 7.86 14.09 25.22
CA ASN A 190 9.10 13.37 25.58
C ASN A 190 10.28 13.80 24.71
#